data_AF-A0A7Y3GCC0-F1
#
_entry.id   AF-A0A7Y3GCC0-F1
#
_cell.length_a   1.000
_cell.length_b   1.000
_cell.length_c   1.000
_cell.angle_alpha   90.00
_cell.angle_beta   90.00
_cell.angle_gamma   90.00
#
_symmetry.space_group_name_H-M   'P 1'
#
loop_
_entity.id
_entity.type
_entity.pdbx_description
1 polymer ?
#
loop_
_entity_poly.entity_id
_entity_poly.type
_entity_poly.pdbx_seq_one_letter_code
_entity_poly.pdbx_strand_id
1 'polypeptide(L)'
;PVVGGFLFTQVEHEGAMAGFDFEVVERAVQAAGTARVTAAGGITTAADIARLHAIGADAQVGMALYSGSLALGDAVAAPLTKSVGDRWPTVVVDEGGQSLGLVWSTRESVAAAIATRKGIYWSRSRDELWEKGATSGATQQLLRVDLDCDADALRFTVRQHGAGFCHTGDRSCWDTPFSLHGLDRVIGERLSNPEAGSGTAALLADPSLLAAKITEEAGELNGAADRAEVVHEAADLLYFTLVRLRAAGASLVDVEAELGRRNGRVRRRPMTAREPT
;
A
#
# COMPACT_ATOMS: atom_id res chain seq x y z
N PRO A 1 -15.09 22.55 -2.27
CA PRO A 1 -15.91 21.74 -3.21
C PRO A 1 -16.97 20.93 -2.46
N VAL A 2 -18.25 21.07 -2.81
CA VAL A 2 -19.36 20.34 -2.16
C VAL A 2 -19.50 18.89 -2.64
N VAL A 3 -18.78 18.50 -3.70
CA VAL A 3 -18.76 17.15 -4.30
C VAL A 3 -17.31 16.76 -4.62
N GLY A 4 -16.92 15.51 -4.32
CA GLY A 4 -15.57 14.98 -4.55
C GLY A 4 -15.36 14.31 -5.93
N GLY A 5 -16.45 13.96 -6.61
CA GLY A 5 -16.45 13.37 -7.94
C GLY A 5 -17.86 12.91 -8.35
N PHE A 6 -18.00 12.51 -9.61
CA PHE A 6 -19.23 12.00 -10.20
C PHE A 6 -19.02 10.57 -10.71
N LEU A 7 -19.98 9.69 -10.45
CA LEU A 7 -20.10 8.42 -11.15
C LEU A 7 -21.04 8.65 -12.34
N PHE A 8 -20.53 8.46 -13.55
CA PHE A 8 -21.27 8.59 -14.80
C PHE A 8 -21.49 7.20 -15.41
N THR A 9 -22.74 6.76 -15.47
CA THR A 9 -23.09 5.42 -15.98
C THR A 9 -23.90 5.53 -17.26
N GLN A 10 -23.47 4.84 -18.32
CA GLN A 10 -24.24 4.66 -19.55
C GLN A 10 -25.14 3.43 -19.38
N VAL A 11 -26.33 3.64 -18.84
CA VAL A 11 -27.27 2.56 -18.46
C VAL A 11 -27.69 1.72 -19.67
N GLU A 12 -27.85 2.37 -20.83
CA GLU A 12 -28.13 1.73 -22.12
C GLU A 12 -27.04 0.76 -22.59
N HIS A 13 -25.80 0.91 -22.10
CA HIS A 13 -24.65 0.06 -22.41
C HIS A 13 -24.22 -0.82 -21.22
N GLU A 14 -24.88 -0.67 -20.07
CA GLU A 14 -24.53 -1.40 -18.85
C GLU A 14 -24.86 -2.89 -18.99
N GLY A 15 -23.86 -3.76 -18.77
CA GLY A 15 -23.99 -5.21 -18.88
C GLY A 15 -24.13 -5.77 -20.30
N ALA A 16 -24.29 -4.92 -21.31
CA ALA A 16 -24.57 -5.34 -22.69
C ALA A 16 -23.32 -5.68 -23.53
N MET A 17 -22.12 -5.32 -23.07
CA MET A 17 -20.86 -5.44 -23.84
C MET A 17 -20.94 -4.84 -25.27
N ALA A 18 -21.81 -3.85 -25.47
CA ALA A 18 -22.15 -3.29 -26.78
C ALA A 18 -21.32 -2.04 -27.16
N GLY A 19 -20.24 -1.77 -26.43
CA GLY A 19 -19.39 -0.59 -26.61
C GLY A 19 -19.69 0.54 -25.63
N PHE A 20 -18.99 1.65 -25.83
CA PHE A 20 -18.89 2.76 -24.89
C PHE A 20 -18.87 4.08 -25.66
N ASP A 21 -19.78 5.02 -25.34
CA ASP A 21 -19.81 6.33 -26.00
C ASP A 21 -18.90 7.33 -25.28
N PHE A 22 -17.69 7.49 -25.81
CA PHE A 22 -16.67 8.37 -25.26
C PHE A 22 -17.00 9.86 -25.38
N GLU A 23 -17.79 10.29 -26.38
CA GLU A 23 -18.09 11.71 -26.59
C GLU A 23 -19.02 12.24 -25.48
N VAL A 24 -19.95 11.41 -25.02
CA VAL A 24 -20.80 11.73 -23.88
C VAL A 24 -19.97 11.86 -22.60
N VAL A 25 -19.01 10.96 -22.37
CA VAL A 25 -18.13 11.03 -21.20
C VAL A 25 -17.22 12.23 -21.25
N GLU A 26 -16.66 12.57 -22.41
CA GLU A 26 -15.84 13.76 -22.57
C GLU A 26 -16.61 15.04 -22.23
N ARG A 27 -17.87 15.15 -22.69
CA ARG A 27 -18.76 16.26 -22.27
C ARG A 27 -19.01 16.26 -20.77
N ALA A 28 -19.17 15.09 -20.14
CA ALA A 28 -19.33 14.98 -18.70
C ALA A 28 -18.08 15.43 -17.93
N VAL A 29 -16.88 15.04 -18.39
CA VAL A 29 -15.60 15.49 -17.82
C VAL A 29 -15.46 17.01 -17.95
N GLN A 30 -15.73 17.57 -19.12
CA GLN A 30 -15.70 19.02 -19.34
C GLN A 30 -16.67 19.76 -18.41
N ALA A 31 -17.90 19.25 -18.27
CA ALA A 31 -18.91 19.85 -17.39
C ALA A 31 -18.56 19.72 -15.89
N ALA A 32 -17.86 18.65 -15.50
CA ALA A 32 -17.44 18.41 -14.12
C ALA A 32 -16.31 19.37 -13.65
N GLY A 33 -15.60 20.00 -14.58
CA GLY A 33 -14.51 20.93 -14.28
C GLY A 33 -13.36 20.22 -13.54
N THR A 34 -13.11 20.60 -12.28
CA THR A 34 -12.06 19.97 -11.46
C THR A 34 -12.53 18.74 -10.69
N ALA A 35 -13.83 18.41 -10.74
CA ALA A 35 -14.34 17.22 -10.07
C ALA A 35 -14.00 15.97 -10.88
N ARG A 36 -13.62 14.89 -10.20
CA ARG A 36 -13.33 13.61 -10.87
C ARG A 36 -14.58 13.04 -11.51
N VAL A 37 -14.43 12.39 -12.66
CA VAL A 37 -15.50 11.61 -13.29
C VAL A 37 -15.04 10.17 -13.38
N THR A 38 -15.81 9.26 -12.81
CA THR A 38 -15.64 7.82 -12.99
C THR A 38 -16.71 7.33 -13.94
N ALA A 39 -16.31 6.75 -15.06
CA ALA A 39 -17.21 6.29 -16.10
C ALA A 39 -17.46 4.77 -15.97
N ALA A 40 -18.72 4.36 -16.10
CA ALA A 40 -19.17 2.99 -15.94
C ALA A 40 -20.17 2.58 -17.03
N GLY A 41 -20.30 1.26 -17.25
CA GLY A 41 -21.24 0.66 -18.20
C GLY A 41 -20.68 0.59 -19.62
N GLY A 42 -20.45 -0.61 -20.15
CA GLY A 42 -20.01 -0.81 -21.54
C GLY A 42 -18.49 -0.93 -21.78
N ILE A 43 -17.65 -0.78 -20.74
CA ILE A 43 -16.19 -0.94 -20.86
C ILE A 43 -15.83 -2.42 -21.04
N THR A 44 -15.15 -2.75 -22.14
CA THR A 44 -14.88 -4.14 -22.52
C THR A 44 -13.40 -4.45 -22.75
N THR A 45 -12.59 -3.45 -23.09
CA THR A 45 -11.19 -3.64 -23.48
C THR A 45 -10.24 -2.74 -22.69
N ALA A 46 -8.95 -3.11 -22.69
CA ALA A 46 -7.89 -2.23 -22.19
C ALA A 46 -7.81 -0.91 -22.98
N ALA A 47 -8.14 -0.92 -24.28
CA ALA A 47 -8.16 0.30 -25.10
C ALA A 47 -9.24 1.28 -24.64
N ASP A 48 -10.40 0.79 -24.20
CA ASP A 48 -11.47 1.62 -23.64
C ASP A 48 -10.99 2.34 -22.37
N ILE A 49 -10.30 1.61 -21.48
CA ILE A 49 -9.75 2.15 -20.24
C ILE A 49 -8.69 3.21 -20.54
N ALA A 50 -7.77 2.92 -21.47
CA ALA A 50 -6.74 3.86 -21.89
C ALA A 50 -7.34 5.14 -22.49
N ARG A 51 -8.40 5.01 -23.29
CA ARG A 51 -9.11 6.16 -23.88
C ARG A 51 -9.85 6.99 -22.82
N LEU A 52 -10.52 6.34 -21.86
CA LEU A 52 -11.13 7.02 -20.71
C LEU A 52 -10.12 7.84 -19.91
N HIS A 53 -8.96 7.23 -19.61
CA HIS A 53 -7.89 7.92 -18.93
C HIS A 53 -7.40 9.14 -19.73
N ALA A 54 -7.20 9.00 -21.04
CA ALA A 54 -6.75 10.09 -21.91
C ALA A 54 -7.71 11.29 -21.96
N ILE A 55 -9.02 11.07 -21.79
CA ILE A 55 -10.02 12.15 -21.71
C ILE A 55 -10.27 12.64 -20.27
N GLY A 56 -9.48 12.20 -19.29
CA GLY A 56 -9.55 12.66 -17.90
C GLY A 56 -10.62 11.96 -17.03
N ALA A 57 -11.07 10.78 -17.44
CA ALA A 57 -12.03 9.97 -16.68
C ALA A 57 -11.38 8.71 -16.10
N ASP A 58 -11.79 8.34 -14.88
CA ASP A 58 -11.50 7.03 -14.28
C ASP A 58 -12.43 5.96 -14.88
N ALA A 59 -11.96 4.73 -15.00
CA ALA A 59 -12.77 3.61 -15.52
C ALA A 59 -13.28 2.70 -14.38
N GLN A 60 -14.59 2.45 -14.34
CA GLN A 60 -15.18 1.41 -13.49
C GLN A 60 -15.50 0.17 -14.32
N VAL A 61 -14.68 -0.87 -14.17
CA VAL A 61 -14.77 -2.11 -14.96
C VAL A 61 -15.29 -3.25 -14.07
N GLY A 62 -16.36 -3.90 -14.53
CA GLY A 62 -16.98 -5.04 -13.82
C GLY A 62 -17.10 -6.27 -14.71
N MET A 63 -18.13 -6.29 -15.57
CA MET A 63 -18.48 -7.46 -16.40
C MET A 63 -17.30 -8.03 -17.21
N ALA A 64 -16.47 -7.17 -17.81
CA ALA A 64 -15.34 -7.64 -18.62
C ALA A 64 -14.29 -8.42 -17.82
N LEU A 65 -14.11 -8.09 -16.54
CA LEU A 65 -13.23 -8.82 -15.61
C LEU A 65 -13.89 -10.14 -15.17
N TYR A 66 -15.17 -10.09 -14.77
CA TYR A 66 -15.87 -11.29 -14.29
C TYR A 66 -16.10 -12.35 -15.36
N SER A 67 -16.30 -11.94 -16.62
CA SER A 67 -16.44 -12.84 -17.76
C SER A 67 -15.11 -13.39 -18.28
N GLY A 68 -13.98 -12.84 -17.81
CA GLY A 68 -12.64 -13.19 -18.28
C GLY A 68 -12.28 -12.59 -19.65
N SER A 69 -13.12 -11.73 -20.22
CA SER A 69 -12.83 -11.05 -21.50
C SER A 69 -11.70 -10.02 -21.41
N LEU A 70 -11.39 -9.55 -20.20
CA LEU A 70 -10.28 -8.64 -19.91
C LEU A 70 -9.54 -9.13 -18.67
N ALA A 71 -8.23 -9.35 -18.77
CA ALA A 71 -7.43 -9.69 -17.61
C ALA A 71 -7.23 -8.46 -16.71
N LEU A 72 -7.22 -8.67 -15.39
CA LEU A 72 -7.03 -7.59 -14.42
C LEU A 72 -5.69 -6.86 -14.63
N GLY A 73 -4.64 -7.60 -14.99
CA GLY A 73 -3.32 -7.04 -15.30
C GLY A 73 -3.36 -6.05 -16.45
N ASP A 74 -4.05 -6.40 -17.54
CA ASP A 74 -4.21 -5.55 -18.71
C ASP A 74 -5.05 -4.33 -18.38
N ALA A 75 -6.11 -4.49 -17.58
CA ALA A 75 -6.95 -3.38 -17.13
C ALA A 75 -6.17 -2.36 -16.28
N VAL A 76 -5.34 -2.83 -15.34
CA VAL A 76 -4.51 -1.97 -14.47
C VAL A 76 -3.40 -1.29 -15.27
N ALA A 77 -2.78 -1.99 -16.22
CA ALA A 77 -1.72 -1.43 -17.05
C ALA A 77 -2.26 -0.50 -18.15
N ALA A 78 -3.53 -0.60 -18.53
CA ALA A 78 -4.12 0.14 -19.65
C ALA A 78 -3.84 1.65 -19.63
N PRO A 79 -3.96 2.37 -18.50
CA PRO A 79 -3.73 3.82 -18.46
C PRO A 79 -2.27 4.23 -18.68
N LEU A 80 -1.30 3.31 -18.61
CA LEU A 80 0.12 3.65 -18.67
C LEU A 80 0.50 4.40 -19.96
N THR A 81 1.18 5.54 -19.80
CA THR A 81 1.61 6.43 -20.89
C THR A 81 3.12 6.67 -20.86
N LYS A 82 3.67 7.30 -21.92
CA LYS A 82 5.07 7.77 -22.00
C LYS A 82 6.13 6.71 -21.62
N SER A 83 6.00 5.51 -22.19
CA SER A 83 6.98 4.44 -21.96
C SER A 83 8.40 4.84 -22.42
N VAL A 84 9.41 4.27 -21.77
CA VAL A 84 10.81 4.33 -22.23
C VAL A 84 11.17 2.97 -22.78
N GLY A 85 11.06 2.80 -24.11
CA GLY A 85 11.30 1.51 -24.77
C GLY A 85 10.35 0.42 -24.28
N ASP A 86 9.06 0.75 -24.21
CA ASP A 86 7.97 -0.12 -23.71
C ASP A 86 8.11 -0.58 -22.26
N ARG A 87 8.81 0.23 -21.46
CA ARG A 87 9.04 -0.01 -20.05
C ARG A 87 8.72 1.25 -19.24
N TRP A 88 8.28 1.03 -18.01
CA TRP A 88 7.97 2.07 -17.04
C TRP A 88 8.84 1.90 -15.80
N PRO A 89 9.30 2.99 -15.17
CA PRO A 89 9.90 2.92 -13.86
C PRO A 89 8.86 2.48 -12.83
N THR A 90 9.26 1.56 -11.95
CA THR A 90 8.43 1.07 -10.85
C THR A 90 9.18 1.26 -9.55
N VAL A 91 8.65 2.11 -8.67
CA VAL A 91 9.16 2.25 -7.30
C VAL A 91 8.57 1.13 -6.45
N VAL A 92 9.42 0.36 -5.80
CA VAL A 92 9.00 -0.72 -4.91
C VAL A 92 9.10 -0.23 -3.47
N VAL A 93 8.01 -0.31 -2.73
CA VAL A 93 7.91 0.12 -1.32
C VAL A 93 7.39 -1.02 -0.45
N ASP A 94 7.71 -1.01 0.84
CA ASP A 94 7.05 -1.89 1.81
C ASP A 94 5.70 -1.32 2.28
N GLU A 95 5.02 -2.06 3.17
CA GLU A 95 3.71 -1.65 3.72
C GLU A 95 3.74 -0.34 4.50
N GLY A 96 4.89 0.04 5.05
CA GLY A 96 5.11 1.32 5.74
C GLY A 96 5.47 2.47 4.80
N GLY A 97 5.55 2.21 3.49
CA GLY A 97 5.92 3.20 2.47
C GLY A 97 7.43 3.42 2.34
N GLN A 98 8.27 2.65 3.04
CA GLN A 98 9.72 2.72 2.88
C GLN A 98 10.10 2.21 1.49
N SER A 99 10.86 3.00 0.74
CA SER A 99 11.38 2.58 -0.57
C SER A 99 12.41 1.47 -0.40
N LEU A 100 12.18 0.38 -1.14
CA LEU A 100 13.02 -0.82 -1.18
C LEU A 100 13.93 -0.84 -2.41
N GLY A 101 13.43 -0.38 -3.55
CA GLY A 101 14.20 -0.36 -4.80
C GLY A 101 13.47 0.33 -5.95
N LEU A 102 14.22 0.59 -7.01
CA LEU A 102 13.69 1.03 -8.30
C LEU A 102 13.92 -0.08 -9.32
N VAL A 103 12.85 -0.48 -10.00
CA VAL A 103 12.88 -1.51 -11.05
C VAL A 103 12.17 -0.99 -12.30
N TRP A 104 12.15 -1.81 -13.34
CA TRP A 104 11.43 -1.53 -14.57
C TRP A 104 10.32 -2.54 -14.74
N SER A 105 9.20 -2.10 -15.30
CA SER A 105 8.05 -2.95 -15.60
C SER A 105 7.65 -2.78 -17.05
N THR A 106 7.34 -3.89 -17.72
CA THR A 106 6.57 -3.96 -18.96
C THR A 106 5.11 -4.29 -18.64
N ARG A 107 4.20 -4.09 -19.61
CA ARG A 107 2.79 -4.55 -19.47
C ARG A 107 2.70 -6.02 -19.10
N GLU A 108 3.53 -6.85 -19.71
CA GLU A 108 3.67 -8.28 -19.41
C GLU A 108 4.06 -8.52 -17.94
N SER A 109 5.09 -7.82 -17.44
CA SER A 109 5.53 -7.99 -16.05
C SER A 109 4.47 -7.56 -15.04
N VAL A 110 3.70 -6.49 -15.33
CA VAL A 110 2.59 -6.02 -14.49
C VAL A 110 1.49 -7.06 -14.46
N ALA A 111 1.13 -7.61 -15.62
CA ALA A 111 0.12 -8.67 -15.71
C ALA A 111 0.53 -9.93 -14.94
N ALA A 112 1.77 -10.38 -15.10
CA ALA A 112 2.32 -11.52 -14.37
C ALA A 112 2.36 -11.27 -12.85
N ALA A 113 2.79 -10.08 -12.43
CA ALA A 113 2.87 -9.69 -11.02
C ALA A 113 1.49 -9.69 -10.36
N ILE A 114 0.47 -9.13 -11.03
CA ILE A 114 -0.91 -9.09 -10.54
C ILE A 114 -1.52 -10.50 -10.49
N ALA A 115 -1.34 -11.30 -11.54
CA ALA A 115 -1.90 -12.65 -11.61
C ALA A 115 -1.34 -13.57 -10.52
N THR A 116 -0.04 -13.44 -10.23
CA THR A 116 0.65 -14.30 -9.25
C THR A 116 0.73 -13.68 -7.85
N ARG A 117 0.43 -12.39 -7.71
CA ARG A 117 0.67 -11.58 -6.52
C ARG A 117 2.11 -11.62 -6.04
N LYS A 118 3.07 -11.59 -6.98
CA LYS A 118 4.51 -11.61 -6.69
C LYS A 118 5.20 -10.37 -7.22
N GLY A 119 6.37 -10.06 -6.66
CA GLY A 119 7.28 -9.05 -7.23
C GLY A 119 7.90 -9.54 -8.53
N ILE A 120 7.20 -9.34 -9.64
CA ILE A 120 7.68 -9.65 -11.00
C ILE A 120 7.91 -8.36 -11.75
N TYR A 121 9.09 -8.25 -12.35
CA TYR A 121 9.60 -7.04 -13.00
C TYR A 121 10.22 -7.40 -14.34
N TRP A 122 10.70 -6.38 -15.06
CA TRP A 122 11.52 -6.54 -16.26
C TRP A 122 12.99 -6.28 -15.95
N SER A 123 13.84 -7.27 -16.21
CA SER A 123 15.29 -7.11 -16.10
C SER A 123 15.85 -6.46 -17.35
N ARG A 124 16.30 -5.21 -17.26
CA ARG A 124 16.90 -4.51 -18.42
C ARG A 124 18.20 -5.15 -18.93
N SER A 125 18.97 -5.78 -18.04
CA SER A 125 20.26 -6.38 -18.41
C SER A 125 20.12 -7.78 -18.99
N ARG A 126 19.09 -8.52 -18.59
CA ARG A 126 18.80 -9.87 -19.10
C ARG A 126 17.77 -9.88 -20.22
N ASP A 127 17.06 -8.76 -20.40
CA ASP A 127 16.00 -8.58 -21.38
C ASP A 127 14.88 -9.64 -21.26
N GLU A 128 14.48 -9.92 -20.02
CA GLU A 128 13.49 -10.93 -19.68
C GLU A 128 12.70 -10.56 -18.42
N LEU A 129 11.59 -11.27 -18.17
CA LEU A 129 10.87 -11.23 -16.91
C LEU A 129 11.74 -11.71 -15.75
N TRP A 130 11.66 -11.01 -14.63
CA TRP A 130 12.40 -11.32 -13.42
C TRP A 130 11.48 -11.39 -12.20
N GLU A 131 11.33 -12.59 -11.66
CA GLU A 131 10.69 -12.80 -10.35
C GLU A 131 11.71 -12.56 -9.23
N LYS A 132 11.48 -11.52 -8.42
CA LYS A 132 12.35 -11.16 -7.31
C LYS A 132 12.42 -12.30 -6.30
N GLY A 133 13.65 -12.72 -6.01
CA GLY A 133 13.91 -13.76 -5.02
C GLY A 133 13.73 -15.20 -5.52
N ALA A 134 13.44 -15.42 -6.82
CA ALA A 134 13.32 -16.77 -7.37
C ALA A 134 14.58 -17.63 -7.15
N THR A 135 15.77 -17.00 -7.15
CA THR A 135 17.04 -17.68 -6.88
C THR A 135 17.50 -17.56 -5.43
N SER A 136 17.31 -16.39 -4.80
CA SER A 136 17.87 -16.11 -3.46
C SER A 136 16.94 -16.44 -2.29
N GLY A 137 15.67 -16.75 -2.55
CA GLY A 137 14.62 -16.91 -1.53
C GLY A 137 14.11 -15.59 -0.92
N ALA A 138 14.72 -14.45 -1.25
CA ALA A 138 14.26 -13.13 -0.80
C ALA A 138 13.09 -12.61 -1.65
N THR A 139 11.97 -13.31 -1.56
CA THR A 139 10.75 -13.14 -2.37
C THR A 139 9.89 -11.97 -1.92
N GLN A 140 8.92 -11.61 -2.75
CA GLN A 140 7.98 -10.53 -2.50
C GLN A 140 6.56 -10.98 -2.79
N GLN A 141 5.65 -10.63 -1.89
CA GLN A 141 4.21 -10.68 -2.13
C GLN A 141 3.74 -9.28 -2.55
N LEU A 142 3.16 -9.16 -3.74
CA LEU A 142 2.56 -7.91 -4.22
C LEU A 142 1.24 -7.67 -3.48
N LEU A 143 1.10 -6.49 -2.87
CA LEU A 143 -0.07 -6.09 -2.10
C LEU A 143 -0.90 -5.01 -2.80
N ARG A 144 -0.23 -4.07 -3.48
CA ARG A 144 -0.88 -2.95 -4.15
C ARG A 144 -0.07 -2.48 -5.34
N VAL A 145 -0.77 -2.06 -6.38
CA VAL A 145 -0.22 -1.35 -7.54
C VAL A 145 -0.89 0.02 -7.59
N ASP A 146 -0.09 1.07 -7.62
CA ASP A 146 -0.54 2.43 -7.93
C ASP A 146 0.15 2.90 -9.20
N LEU A 147 -0.56 3.75 -9.94
CA LEU A 147 0.01 4.57 -11.00
C LEU A 147 0.14 5.99 -10.44
N ASP A 148 1.13 6.75 -10.91
CA ASP A 148 1.23 8.16 -10.58
C ASP A 148 0.19 9.02 -11.35
N CYS A 149 0.24 10.33 -11.18
CA CYS A 149 -0.84 11.23 -11.60
C CYS A 149 -1.03 11.31 -13.12
N ASP A 150 0.02 11.06 -13.90
CA ASP A 150 0.03 11.05 -15.36
C ASP A 150 0.39 9.67 -15.94
N ALA A 151 0.34 8.65 -15.08
CA ALA A 151 0.46 7.24 -15.44
C ALA A 151 1.75 6.90 -16.21
N ASP A 152 2.86 7.56 -15.91
CA ASP A 152 4.17 7.27 -16.51
C ASP A 152 5.15 6.58 -15.52
N ALA A 153 4.72 6.37 -14.28
CA ALA A 153 5.41 5.53 -13.32
C ALA A 153 4.44 4.66 -12.50
N LEU A 154 4.96 3.53 -11.99
CA LEU A 154 4.24 2.67 -11.07
C LEU A 154 4.83 2.74 -9.66
N ARG A 155 4.00 2.48 -8.67
CA ARG A 155 4.42 2.13 -7.31
C ARG A 155 3.85 0.77 -6.93
N PHE A 156 4.75 -0.16 -6.61
CA PHE A 156 4.37 -1.47 -6.09
C PHE A 156 4.59 -1.48 -4.57
N THR A 157 3.51 -1.65 -3.81
CA THR A 157 3.61 -1.97 -2.39
C THR A 157 3.72 -3.48 -2.24
N VAL A 158 4.80 -3.93 -1.60
CA VAL A 158 5.10 -5.36 -1.44
C VAL A 158 5.37 -5.70 0.01
N ARG A 159 5.03 -6.93 0.40
CA ARG A 159 5.61 -7.55 1.59
C ARG A 159 6.88 -8.27 1.20
N GLN A 160 8.01 -7.78 1.69
CA GLN A 160 9.33 -8.35 1.41
C GLN A 160 9.70 -9.42 2.45
N HIS A 161 10.04 -10.61 1.96
CA HIS A 161 10.50 -11.76 2.75
C HIS A 161 12.01 -12.01 2.57
N GLY A 162 12.60 -12.78 3.48
CA GLY A 162 14.04 -13.08 3.47
C GLY A 162 14.91 -11.88 3.82
N ALA A 163 16.18 -11.93 3.41
CA ALA A 163 17.21 -10.94 3.79
C ALA A 163 16.83 -9.50 3.41
N GLY A 164 16.27 -9.29 2.22
CA GLY A 164 15.86 -7.96 1.76
C GLY A 164 15.70 -7.82 0.25
N PHE A 165 15.45 -6.58 -0.17
CA PHE A 165 15.40 -6.24 -1.58
C PHE A 165 16.80 -6.29 -2.21
N CYS A 166 17.81 -5.75 -1.53
CA CYS A 166 19.12 -5.55 -2.10
C CYS A 166 19.89 -6.87 -2.29
N HIS A 167 20.74 -6.92 -3.30
CA HIS A 167 21.62 -8.06 -3.55
C HIS A 167 22.78 -8.16 -2.55
N THR A 168 23.05 -7.09 -1.78
CA THR A 168 24.04 -7.06 -0.69
C THR A 168 23.54 -7.73 0.58
N GLY A 169 22.27 -8.12 0.64
CA GLY A 169 21.61 -8.64 1.83
C GLY A 169 20.85 -7.58 2.62
N ASP A 170 20.94 -6.31 2.23
CA ASP A 170 20.23 -5.22 2.89
C ASP A 170 18.73 -5.18 2.54
N ARG A 171 17.93 -4.64 3.47
CA ARG A 171 16.48 -4.53 3.31
C ARG A 171 16.08 -3.75 2.06
N SER A 172 16.78 -2.66 1.78
CA SER A 172 16.55 -1.75 0.66
C SER A 172 17.85 -1.52 -0.11
N CYS A 173 17.75 -1.08 -1.37
CA CYS A 173 18.89 -0.58 -2.14
C CYS A 173 19.48 0.72 -1.57
N TRP A 174 18.75 1.40 -0.68
CA TRP A 174 19.22 2.61 0.01
C TRP A 174 19.34 2.36 1.51
N ASP A 175 20.09 3.22 2.18
CA ASP A 175 20.16 3.23 3.64
C ASP A 175 18.76 3.32 4.24
N THR A 176 18.50 2.45 5.20
CA THR A 176 17.21 2.36 5.89
C THR A 176 17.38 2.99 7.28
N PRO A 177 17.04 4.27 7.47
CA PRO A 177 17.13 4.90 8.78
C PRO A 177 16.15 4.22 9.75
N PHE A 178 16.35 4.46 11.05
CA PHE A 178 15.42 4.00 12.06
C PHE A 178 14.01 4.52 11.78
N SER A 179 13.02 3.64 11.92
CA SER A 179 11.61 3.98 11.80
C SER A 179 10.78 3.06 12.70
N LEU A 180 9.57 3.50 13.07
CA LEU A 180 8.65 2.67 13.84
C LEU A 180 8.24 1.40 13.09
N HIS A 181 8.10 1.46 11.75
CA HIS A 181 7.89 0.28 10.91
C HIS A 181 9.08 -0.68 10.96
N GLY A 182 10.31 -0.16 10.94
CA GLY A 182 11.53 -0.94 11.10
C GLY A 182 11.60 -1.64 12.46
N LEU A 183 11.27 -0.91 13.53
CA LEU A 183 11.21 -1.44 14.89
C LEU A 183 10.11 -2.51 15.05
N ASP A 184 8.90 -2.23 14.57
CA ASP A 184 7.76 -3.15 14.56
C ASP A 184 8.10 -4.46 13.85
N ARG A 185 8.85 -4.39 12.74
CA ARG A 185 9.36 -5.58 12.04
C ARG A 185 10.36 -6.37 12.90
N VAL A 186 11.37 -5.69 13.47
CA VAL A 186 12.38 -6.35 14.33
C VAL A 186 11.73 -7.06 15.52
N ILE A 187 10.71 -6.45 16.13
CA ILE A 187 9.94 -7.08 17.21
C ILE A 187 9.23 -8.35 16.71
N GLY A 188 8.59 -8.30 15.53
CA GLY A 188 7.96 -9.48 14.92
C GLY A 188 8.96 -10.60 14.56
N GLU A 189 10.17 -10.24 14.13
CA GLU A 189 11.26 -11.20 13.89
C GLU A 189 11.70 -11.87 15.19
N ARG A 190 11.82 -11.12 16.29
CA ARG A 190 12.13 -11.65 17.63
C ARG A 190 11.03 -12.55 18.19
N LEU A 191 9.77 -12.29 17.85
CA LEU A 191 8.66 -13.18 18.20
C LEU A 191 8.81 -14.55 17.51
N SER A 192 9.27 -14.56 16.26
CA SER A 192 9.47 -15.79 15.48
C SER A 192 10.78 -16.51 15.83
N ASN A 193 11.81 -15.75 16.20
CA ASN A 193 13.15 -16.23 16.54
C ASN A 193 13.61 -15.58 17.86
N PRO A 194 13.17 -16.10 19.02
CA PRO A 194 13.47 -15.49 20.31
C PRO A 194 14.98 -15.52 20.61
N GLU A 195 15.53 -14.35 20.93
CA GLU A 195 16.89 -14.22 21.44
C GLU A 195 16.85 -14.25 22.97
N ALA A 196 17.37 -15.35 23.54
CA ALA A 196 17.40 -15.55 24.99
C ALA A 196 18.18 -14.42 25.68
N GLY A 197 17.58 -13.83 26.72
CA GLY A 197 18.16 -12.71 27.47
C GLY A 197 17.88 -11.32 26.89
N SER A 198 17.23 -11.20 25.73
CA SER A 198 16.79 -9.89 25.22
C SER A 198 15.56 -9.38 25.98
N GLY A 199 15.51 -8.06 26.25
CA GLY A 199 14.36 -7.44 26.93
C GLY A 199 13.05 -7.64 26.16
N THR A 200 13.08 -7.59 24.82
CA THR A 200 11.90 -7.88 23.98
C THR A 200 11.39 -9.31 24.19
N ALA A 201 12.27 -10.31 24.27
CA ALA A 201 11.86 -11.70 24.50
C ALA A 201 11.19 -11.89 25.87
N ALA A 202 11.72 -11.23 26.92
CA ALA A 202 11.10 -11.25 28.25
C ALA A 202 9.69 -10.66 28.23
N LEU A 203 9.51 -9.50 27.58
CA LEU A 203 8.21 -8.83 27.46
C LEU A 203 7.20 -9.63 26.62
N LEU A 204 7.65 -10.30 25.56
CA LEU A 204 6.80 -11.16 24.74
C LEU A 204 6.37 -12.44 25.49
N ALA A 205 7.18 -12.92 26.42
CA ALA A 205 6.90 -14.11 27.22
C ALA A 205 6.00 -13.85 28.45
N ASP A 206 6.03 -12.63 28.99
CA ASP A 206 5.26 -12.26 30.20
C ASP A 206 4.29 -11.09 29.93
N PRO A 207 3.00 -11.39 29.67
CA PRO A 207 1.97 -10.36 29.47
C PRO A 207 1.77 -9.43 30.68
N SER A 208 2.03 -9.91 31.90
CA SER A 208 1.84 -9.11 33.12
C SER A 208 2.95 -8.07 33.25
N LEU A 209 4.20 -8.48 33.00
CA LEU A 209 5.34 -7.57 32.92
C LEU A 209 5.11 -6.50 31.85
N LEU A 210 4.69 -6.89 30.65
CA LEU A 210 4.42 -5.94 29.57
C LEU A 210 3.30 -4.95 29.93
N ALA A 211 2.21 -5.41 30.55
CA ALA A 211 1.14 -4.53 31.00
C ALA A 211 1.59 -3.55 32.10
N ALA A 212 2.45 -4.02 33.03
CA ALA A 212 3.04 -3.17 34.06
C ALA A 212 3.91 -2.07 33.44
N LYS A 213 4.82 -2.42 32.51
CA LYS A 213 5.65 -1.44 31.78
C LYS A 213 4.81 -0.42 31.02
N ILE A 214 3.79 -0.84 30.27
CA ILE A 214 2.89 0.11 29.57
C ILE A 214 2.23 1.09 30.54
N THR A 215 1.81 0.62 31.71
CA THR A 215 1.17 1.47 32.72
C THR A 215 2.15 2.45 33.35
N GLU A 216 3.36 1.99 33.64
CA GLU A 216 4.48 2.80 34.14
C GLU A 216 4.84 3.93 33.16
N GLU A 217 5.17 3.59 31.91
CA GLU A 217 5.57 4.60 30.90
C GLU A 217 4.44 5.59 30.57
N ALA A 218 3.18 5.12 30.59
CA ALA A 218 2.04 6.03 30.42
C ALA A 218 1.92 7.01 31.59
N GLY A 219 2.22 6.57 32.81
CA GLY A 219 2.28 7.42 34.00
C GLY A 219 3.43 8.44 33.91
N GLU A 220 4.61 7.98 33.54
CA GLU A 220 5.82 8.81 33.39
C GLU A 220 5.65 9.85 32.28
N LEU A 221 5.08 9.47 31.13
CA LEU A 221 4.75 10.43 30.07
C LEU A 221 3.78 11.53 30.53
N ASN A 222 2.81 11.20 31.39
CA ASN A 222 1.91 12.20 31.95
C ASN A 222 2.60 13.12 32.98
N GLY A 223 3.61 12.60 33.69
CA GLY A 223 4.37 13.31 34.71
C GLY A 223 5.58 14.09 34.19
N ALA A 224 6.01 13.84 32.95
CA ALA A 224 7.18 14.45 32.34
C ALA A 224 7.12 15.98 32.36
N ALA A 225 8.18 16.61 32.87
CA ALA A 225 8.24 18.03 33.16
C ALA A 225 8.82 18.84 31.99
N ASP A 226 9.67 18.23 31.17
CA ASP A 226 10.32 18.89 30.05
C ASP A 226 10.24 18.11 28.73
N ARG A 227 10.71 18.75 27.65
CA ARG A 227 10.66 18.19 26.31
C ARG A 227 11.47 16.89 26.18
N ALA A 228 12.62 16.80 26.84
CA ALA A 228 13.48 15.63 26.73
C ALA A 228 12.81 14.42 27.41
N GLU A 229 12.26 14.62 28.61
CA GLU A 229 11.48 13.60 29.32
C GLU A 229 10.27 13.17 28.49
N VAL A 230 9.45 14.11 28.00
CA VAL A 230 8.27 13.79 27.17
C VAL A 230 8.63 12.93 25.95
N VAL A 231 9.75 13.23 25.28
CA VAL A 231 10.20 12.46 24.12
C VAL A 231 10.69 11.07 24.54
N HIS A 232 11.38 10.95 25.67
CA HIS A 232 11.87 9.68 26.21
C HIS A 232 10.71 8.75 26.55
N GLU A 233 9.77 9.18 27.40
CA GLU A 233 8.67 8.33 27.85
C GLU A 233 7.68 8.03 26.72
N ALA A 234 7.51 8.95 25.76
CA ALA A 234 6.73 8.67 24.57
C ALA A 234 7.38 7.58 23.70
N ALA A 235 8.72 7.59 23.58
CA ALA A 235 9.43 6.57 22.81
C ALA A 235 9.30 5.18 23.46
N ASP A 236 9.43 5.10 24.78
CA ASP A 236 9.31 3.84 25.53
C ASP A 236 7.87 3.32 25.50
N LEU A 237 6.88 4.18 25.72
CA LEU A 237 5.46 3.82 25.57
C LEU A 237 5.14 3.32 24.16
N LEU A 238 5.68 3.96 23.12
CA LEU A 238 5.52 3.49 21.73
C LEU A 238 6.17 2.12 21.53
N TYR A 239 7.37 1.90 22.05
CA TYR A 239 8.04 0.60 21.98
C TYR A 239 7.21 -0.51 22.63
N PHE A 240 6.76 -0.34 23.88
CA PHE A 240 5.95 -1.36 24.55
C PHE A 240 4.59 -1.57 23.87
N THR A 241 4.02 -0.51 23.31
CA THR A 241 2.80 -0.62 22.49
C THR A 241 3.04 -1.50 21.27
N LEU A 242 4.16 -1.33 20.55
CA LEU A 242 4.52 -2.20 19.42
C LEU A 242 4.71 -3.66 19.85
N VAL A 243 5.38 -3.90 20.99
CA VAL A 243 5.51 -5.26 21.55
C VAL A 243 4.13 -5.87 21.84
N ARG A 244 3.22 -5.09 22.41
CA ARG A 244 1.85 -5.54 22.73
C ARG A 244 1.02 -5.82 21.49
N LEU A 245 1.19 -5.07 20.41
CA LEU A 245 0.55 -5.32 19.12
C LEU A 245 1.02 -6.66 18.55
N ARG A 246 2.35 -6.87 18.48
CA ARG A 246 2.93 -8.11 17.96
C ARG A 246 2.54 -9.33 18.78
N ALA A 247 2.53 -9.22 20.11
CA ALA A 247 2.05 -10.29 20.99
C ALA A 247 0.57 -10.68 20.75
N ALA A 248 -0.25 -9.78 20.21
CA ALA A 248 -1.63 -10.05 19.81
C ALA A 248 -1.80 -10.41 18.32
N GLY A 249 -0.71 -10.58 17.58
CA GLY A 249 -0.76 -10.85 16.14
C GLY A 249 -1.16 -9.63 15.28
N ALA A 250 -1.08 -8.42 15.83
CA ALA A 250 -1.28 -7.16 15.12
C ALA A 250 0.06 -6.46 14.84
N SER A 251 0.02 -5.37 14.07
CA SER A 251 1.18 -4.60 13.63
C SER A 251 0.93 -3.09 13.68
N LEU A 252 1.98 -2.29 13.46
CA LEU A 252 1.85 -0.85 13.32
C LEU A 252 0.95 -0.46 12.13
N VAL A 253 1.00 -1.23 11.04
CA VAL A 253 0.15 -1.04 9.85
C VAL A 253 -1.34 -1.12 10.21
N ASP A 254 -1.72 -2.01 11.12
CA ASP A 254 -3.11 -2.14 11.57
C ASP A 254 -3.57 -0.91 12.36
N VAL A 255 -2.67 -0.33 13.18
CA VAL A 255 -2.93 0.90 13.93
C VAL A 255 -3.08 2.09 12.98
N GLU A 256 -2.20 2.23 12.00
CA GLU A 256 -2.29 3.29 10.99
C GLU A 256 -3.58 3.17 10.18
N ALA A 257 -3.98 1.95 9.80
CA ALA A 257 -5.25 1.71 9.11
C ALA A 257 -6.47 2.10 9.98
N GLU A 258 -6.45 1.80 11.28
CA GLU A 258 -7.49 2.25 12.22
C GLU A 258 -7.51 3.78 12.37
N LEU A 259 -6.36 4.43 12.52
CA LEU A 259 -6.26 5.88 12.62
C LEU A 259 -6.73 6.57 11.32
N GLY A 260 -6.33 6.05 10.16
CA GLY A 260 -6.80 6.52 8.86
C GLY A 260 -8.31 6.45 8.71
N ARG A 261 -8.92 5.31 9.11
CA ARG A 261 -10.38 5.15 9.13
C ARG A 261 -11.07 6.17 10.04
N ARG A 262 -10.47 6.53 11.18
CA ARG A 262 -11.02 7.54 12.11
C ARG A 262 -10.90 8.95 11.56
N ASN A 263 -9.77 9.30 10.95
CA ASN A 263 -9.54 10.63 10.40
C ASN A 263 -10.50 10.93 9.23
N GLY A 264 -10.85 9.93 8.43
CA GLY A 264 -11.81 10.06 7.33
C GLY A 264 -13.29 10.21 7.76
N ARG A 265 -13.64 10.11 9.05
CA ARG A 265 -15.03 10.25 9.50
C ARG A 265 -15.46 11.71 9.59
N VAL A 266 -16.63 12.01 9.01
CA VAL A 266 -17.30 13.31 9.10
C VAL A 266 -17.76 13.63 10.54
N ARG A 267 -18.09 12.61 11.35
CA ARG A 267 -18.38 12.75 12.78
C ARG A 267 -17.26 12.16 13.63
N ARG A 268 -16.59 13.02 14.39
CA ARG A 268 -15.56 12.63 15.37
C ARG A 268 -16.22 12.25 16.70
N ARG A 269 -15.66 11.26 17.39
CA ARG A 269 -16.07 10.92 18.75
C ARG A 269 -15.67 12.08 19.69
N PRO A 270 -16.53 12.53 20.62
CA PRO A 270 -16.16 13.55 21.59
C PRO A 270 -14.92 13.10 22.38
N MET A 271 -13.93 13.99 22.52
CA MET A 271 -12.74 13.77 23.34
C MET A 271 -13.06 14.09 24.80
N THR A 272 -13.99 13.33 25.39
CA THR A 272 -14.34 13.40 26.81
C THR A 272 -13.73 12.19 27.50
N ALA A 273 -12.97 12.41 28.58
CA ALA A 273 -12.46 11.33 29.42
C ALA A 273 -13.63 10.46 29.92
N ARG A 274 -13.47 9.15 29.87
CA ARG A 274 -14.38 8.24 30.58
C ARG A 274 -13.83 8.07 31.98
N GLU A 275 -14.70 8.09 32.98
CA GLU A 275 -14.30 7.72 34.34
C GLU A 275 -13.70 6.30 34.30
N PRO A 276 -12.57 6.07 34.99
CA PRO A 276 -11.94 4.76 35.00
C PRO A 276 -12.91 3.73 35.60
N THR A 277 -13.15 2.65 34.84
CA THR A 277 -13.86 1.44 35.28
C THR A 277 -12.92 0.46 35.94
#